data_AF-A0A1Y4UAR0-F1
#
_entry.id   AF-A0A1Y4UAR0-F1
#
_cell.length_a   1.000
_cell.length_b   1.000
_cell.length_c   1.000
_cell.angle_alpha   90.00
_cell.angle_beta   90.00
_cell.angle_gamma   90.00
#
_symmetry.space_group_name_H-M   'P 1'
#
loop_
_entity.id
_entity.type
_entity.pdbx_description
1 polymer ?
#
loop_
_entity_poly.entity_id
_entity_poly.type
_entity_poly.pdbx_seq_one_letter_code
_entity_poly.pdbx_strand_id
1 'polypeptide(L)'
;MSSPHAKHLHTARWIRPERLAGSPEWTVGLRRHLTAVWFAAAGLILCILLPAAGFPALYVAAIACGGFYHDCEPLRMLQLPEMNASRLLVRKVLTAWRNYFLLAIPFALLAILAHPRTAWIAVAWAPLSALALLYAVVAKYARYHPGQTPRRPMAERFGLAGFILPVLLPLSLGLMVSYALRAERNLNRYLHDYD
;
A
#
# COMPACT_ATOMS: atom_id res chain seq x y z
N MET A 1 37.76 -13.73 -1.06
CA MET A 1 36.86 -13.18 -2.11
C MET A 1 35.43 -13.61 -1.78
N SER A 2 34.63 -12.72 -1.19
CA SER A 2 33.27 -13.01 -0.77
C SER A 2 32.30 -12.87 -1.95
N SER A 3 31.66 -13.98 -2.32
CA SER A 3 30.68 -14.05 -3.41
C SER A 3 29.51 -13.07 -3.17
N PRO A 4 29.12 -12.25 -4.16
CA PRO A 4 28.01 -11.30 -4.03
C PRO A 4 26.65 -11.96 -3.75
N HIS A 5 26.49 -13.27 -4.01
CA HIS A 5 25.27 -14.02 -3.69
C HIS A 5 25.07 -14.27 -2.19
N ALA A 6 26.13 -14.35 -1.39
CA ALA A 6 26.01 -14.60 0.05
C ALA A 6 25.38 -13.43 0.81
N LYS A 7 25.58 -12.18 0.32
CA LYS A 7 24.99 -10.99 0.94
C LYS A 7 23.47 -10.90 0.76
N HIS A 8 22.93 -11.38 -0.36
CA HIS A 8 21.48 -11.38 -0.61
C HIS A 8 20.72 -12.39 0.27
N LEU A 9 21.35 -13.51 0.63
CA LEU A 9 20.75 -14.55 1.46
C LEU A 9 20.61 -14.15 2.94
N HIS A 10 21.52 -13.34 3.48
CA HIS A 10 21.45 -12.91 4.88
C HIS A 10 20.40 -11.81 5.13
N THR A 11 20.16 -10.92 4.17
CA THR A 11 19.14 -9.87 4.28
C THR A 11 17.72 -10.43 4.22
N ALA A 12 17.54 -11.61 3.61
CA ALA A 12 16.25 -12.28 3.45
C ALA A 12 15.65 -12.84 4.76
N ARG A 13 16.44 -12.92 5.85
CA ARG A 13 16.06 -13.64 7.08
C ARG A 13 15.24 -12.81 8.08
N TRP A 14 15.20 -11.48 7.93
CA TRP A 14 14.61 -10.58 8.93
C TRP A 14 13.11 -10.33 8.75
N ILE A 15 12.61 -10.37 7.51
CA ILE A 15 11.20 -10.13 7.20
C ILE A 15 10.54 -11.48 6.88
N ARG A 16 9.90 -12.06 7.90
CA ARG A 16 9.10 -13.29 7.75
C ARG A 16 7.78 -12.94 7.04
N PRO A 17 7.43 -13.63 5.93
CA PRO A 17 6.20 -13.36 5.17
C PRO A 17 4.94 -13.54 6.02
N GLU A 18 4.98 -14.43 7.01
CA GLU A 18 3.91 -14.67 7.98
C GLU A 18 3.47 -13.39 8.71
N ARG A 19 4.41 -12.51 9.08
CA ARG A 19 4.11 -11.23 9.76
C ARG A 19 3.37 -10.24 8.87
N LEU A 20 3.48 -10.39 7.55
CA LEU A 20 2.87 -9.53 6.54
C LEU A 20 1.62 -10.18 5.89
N ALA A 21 0.97 -11.10 6.61
CA ALA A 21 -0.20 -11.85 6.13
C ALA A 21 0.08 -12.76 4.91
N GLY A 22 1.35 -13.07 4.65
CA GLY A 22 1.75 -13.73 3.42
C GLY A 22 1.63 -12.85 2.17
N SER A 23 1.53 -11.51 2.30
CA SER A 23 1.50 -10.62 1.13
C SER A 23 2.86 -10.60 0.43
N PRO A 24 2.92 -11.05 -0.84
CA PRO A 24 4.15 -10.94 -1.63
C PRO A 24 4.52 -9.49 -1.89
N GLU A 25 3.54 -8.62 -2.10
CA GLU A 25 3.77 -7.20 -2.43
C GLU A 25 4.56 -6.50 -1.31
N TRP A 26 4.11 -6.67 -0.07
CA TRP A 26 4.79 -6.09 1.09
C TRP A 26 6.14 -6.76 1.36
N THR A 27 6.23 -8.08 1.18
CA THR A 27 7.48 -8.81 1.41
C THR A 27 8.56 -8.39 0.42
N VAL A 28 8.22 -8.29 -0.86
CA VAL A 28 9.14 -7.87 -1.93
C VAL A 28 9.46 -6.38 -1.80
N GLY A 29 8.45 -5.53 -1.60
CA GLY A 29 8.62 -4.08 -1.48
C GLY A 29 9.57 -3.70 -0.34
N LEU A 30 9.36 -4.28 0.85
CA LEU A 30 10.19 -3.99 2.02
C LEU A 30 11.62 -4.52 1.89
N ARG A 31 11.80 -5.68 1.24
CA ARG A 31 13.15 -6.25 0.97
C ARG A 31 13.91 -5.45 -0.07
N ARG A 32 13.25 -5.01 -1.13
CA ARG A 32 13.86 -4.24 -2.22
C ARG A 32 14.29 -2.85 -1.77
N HIS A 33 13.57 -2.26 -0.82
CA HIS A 33 13.76 -0.88 -0.39
C HIS A 33 14.16 -0.75 1.09
N LEU A 34 14.83 -1.76 1.67
CA LEU A 34 15.14 -1.81 3.10
C LEU A 34 15.87 -0.55 3.61
N THR A 35 16.83 -0.03 2.83
CA THR A 35 17.53 1.22 3.17
C THR A 35 16.57 2.41 3.20
N ALA A 36 15.72 2.55 2.18
CA ALA A 36 14.71 3.60 2.12
C ALA A 36 13.68 3.49 3.25
N VAL A 37 13.35 2.28 3.71
CA VAL A 37 12.48 2.06 4.88
C VAL A 37 13.11 2.64 6.14
N TRP A 38 14.40 2.39 6.37
CA TRP A 38 15.11 2.96 7.52
C TRP A 38 15.19 4.48 7.44
N PHE A 39 15.49 5.05 6.27
CA PHE A 39 15.48 6.50 6.07
C PHE A 39 14.08 7.09 6.27
N ALA A 40 13.04 6.41 5.79
CA ALA A 40 11.66 6.83 6.00
C ALA A 40 11.28 6.79 7.48
N ALA A 41 11.69 5.75 8.22
CA ALA A 41 11.45 5.66 9.65
C ALA A 41 12.15 6.78 10.43
N ALA A 42 13.42 7.06 10.10
CA ALA A 42 14.16 8.18 10.70
C ALA A 42 13.52 9.54 10.36
N GLY A 43 13.10 9.73 9.11
CA GLY A 43 12.37 10.91 8.66
C GLY A 43 11.04 11.08 9.39
N LEU A 44 10.28 10.00 9.59
CA LEU A 44 9.04 10.00 10.37
C LEU A 44 9.28 10.42 11.82
N ILE A 45 10.32 9.89 12.46
CA ILE A 45 10.69 10.30 13.83
C ILE A 45 11.01 11.79 13.88
N LEU A 46 11.78 12.31 12.91
CA LEU A 46 12.08 13.73 12.82
C LEU A 46 10.82 14.58 12.61
N CYS A 47 9.90 14.14 11.74
CA CYS A 47 8.62 14.83 11.52
C CYS A 47 7.70 14.80 12.75
N ILE A 48 7.80 13.78 13.61
CA ILE A 48 7.05 13.71 14.87
C ILE A 48 7.51 14.78 15.86
N LEU A 49 8.76 15.25 15.78
CA LEU A 49 9.26 16.35 16.62
C LEU A 49 8.66 17.72 16.24
N LEU A 50 7.98 17.80 15.10
CA LEU A 50 7.37 19.03 14.61
C LEU A 50 5.84 19.01 14.88
N PRO A 51 5.29 20.01 15.59
CA PRO A 51 3.86 20.08 15.89
C PRO A 51 3.07 20.24 14.59
N ALA A 52 2.36 19.19 14.20
CA ALA A 52 1.54 19.03 12.99
C ALA A 52 2.20 18.39 11.75
N ALA A 53 3.49 18.04 11.75
CA ALA A 53 4.09 17.34 10.60
C ALA A 53 3.99 15.80 10.69
N GLY A 54 3.83 15.24 11.90
CA GLY A 54 3.79 13.79 12.12
C GLY A 54 2.72 13.05 11.29
N PHE A 55 1.45 13.47 11.38
CA PHE A 55 0.35 12.82 10.64
C PHE A 55 0.43 13.00 9.11
N PRO A 56 0.74 14.19 8.57
CA PRO A 56 1.03 14.34 7.15
C PRO A 56 2.18 13.43 6.67
N ALA A 57 3.25 13.29 7.45
CA ALA A 57 4.36 12.40 7.12
C ALA A 57 3.93 10.93 7.08
N LEU A 58 3.08 10.50 8.04
CA LEU A 58 2.48 9.16 8.00
C LEU A 58 1.60 8.97 6.77
N TYR A 59 0.80 9.96 6.39
CA TYR A 59 0.00 9.89 5.17
C TYR A 59 0.87 9.73 3.91
N VAL A 60 1.96 10.48 3.80
CA VAL A 60 2.94 10.32 2.70
C VAL A 60 3.56 8.90 2.72
N ALA A 61 3.82 8.33 3.89
CA ALA A 61 4.27 6.94 4.02
C ALA A 61 3.22 5.95 3.49
N ALA A 62 1.92 6.22 3.67
CA ALA A 62 0.84 5.41 3.08
C ALA A 62 0.89 5.39 1.55
N ILE A 63 1.07 6.58 0.94
CA ILE A 63 1.24 6.74 -0.50
C ILE A 63 2.45 5.96 -0.99
N ALA A 64 3.57 6.05 -0.27
CA ALA A 64 4.80 5.31 -0.60
C ALA A 64 4.58 3.79 -0.53
N CYS A 65 3.87 3.30 0.49
CA CYS A 65 3.49 1.88 0.59
C CYS A 65 2.56 1.43 -0.54
N GLY A 66 1.71 2.32 -1.07
CA GLY A 66 0.94 2.09 -2.28
C GLY A 66 1.81 1.74 -3.50
N GLY A 67 3.08 2.18 -3.51
CA GLY A 67 4.07 1.80 -4.52
C GLY A 67 4.39 0.29 -4.54
N PHE A 68 4.17 -0.44 -3.45
CA PHE A 68 4.37 -1.91 -3.43
C PHE A 68 3.38 -2.65 -4.33
N TYR A 69 2.26 -2.01 -4.68
CA TYR A 69 1.26 -2.54 -5.60
C TYR A 69 1.56 -2.20 -7.07
N HIS A 70 2.78 -1.77 -7.39
CA HIS A 70 3.17 -1.45 -8.77
C HIS A 70 3.36 -2.72 -9.63
N ASP A 71 4.02 -3.73 -9.07
CA ASP A 71 4.37 -4.93 -9.82
C ASP A 71 3.20 -5.94 -9.80
N CYS A 72 2.86 -6.48 -10.97
CA CYS A 72 1.85 -7.53 -11.11
C CYS A 72 2.44 -8.88 -10.68
N GLU A 73 1.69 -9.63 -9.87
CA GLU A 73 2.05 -11.02 -9.51
C GLU A 73 1.69 -11.98 -10.66
N PRO A 74 2.36 -13.13 -10.80
CA PRO A 74 2.00 -14.12 -11.82
C PRO A 74 0.63 -14.74 -11.53
N LEU A 75 -0.11 -15.10 -12.58
CA LEU A 75 -1.47 -15.63 -12.48
C LEU A 75 -1.61 -16.81 -11.51
N ARG A 76 -0.64 -17.73 -11.54
CA ARG A 76 -0.64 -18.88 -10.62
C ARG A 76 -0.70 -18.46 -9.15
N MET A 77 -0.02 -17.38 -8.78
CA MET A 77 -0.01 -16.86 -7.41
C MET A 77 -1.36 -16.25 -7.01
N LEU A 78 -2.06 -15.63 -7.98
CA LEU A 78 -3.39 -15.06 -7.80
C LEU A 78 -4.45 -16.15 -7.60
N GLN A 79 -4.27 -17.32 -8.22
CA GLN A 79 -5.19 -18.47 -8.15
C GLN A 79 -5.00 -19.34 -6.91
N LEU A 80 -3.83 -19.31 -6.25
CA LEU A 80 -3.54 -20.11 -5.04
C LEU A 80 -4.60 -20.06 -3.93
N PRO A 81 -5.27 -18.92 -3.66
CA PRO A 81 -6.29 -18.86 -2.62
C PRO A 81 -7.61 -19.52 -2.99
N GLU A 82 -7.82 -19.89 -4.27
CA GLU A 82 -9.07 -20.47 -4.79
C GLU A 82 -10.30 -19.64 -4.38
N MET A 83 -10.15 -18.31 -4.43
CA MET A 83 -11.16 -17.34 -4.03
C MET A 83 -11.78 -16.68 -5.26
N ASN A 84 -13.09 -16.39 -5.16
CA ASN A 84 -13.76 -15.52 -6.11
C ASN A 84 -13.11 -14.12 -6.15
N ALA A 85 -13.34 -13.41 -7.25
CA ALA A 85 -12.69 -12.13 -7.53
C ALA A 85 -12.93 -11.07 -6.43
N SER A 86 -14.15 -11.00 -5.90
CA SER A 86 -14.54 -10.02 -4.89
C SER A 86 -13.90 -10.30 -3.52
N ARG A 87 -13.92 -11.54 -3.02
CA ARG A 87 -13.25 -11.89 -1.75
C ARG A 87 -11.75 -11.72 -1.86
N LEU A 88 -11.15 -12.06 -3.00
CA LEU A 88 -9.72 -11.86 -3.21
C LEU A 88 -9.36 -10.36 -3.14
N LEU A 89 -10.12 -9.50 -3.82
CA LEU A 89 -9.91 -8.06 -3.79
C LEU A 89 -10.06 -7.50 -2.37
N VAL A 90 -11.12 -7.88 -1.65
CA VAL A 90 -11.33 -7.48 -0.25
C VAL A 90 -10.17 -7.94 0.62
N ARG A 91 -9.72 -9.19 0.50
CA ARG A 91 -8.58 -9.72 1.26
C ARG A 91 -7.30 -8.95 0.98
N LYS A 92 -7.03 -8.57 -0.27
CA LYS A 92 -5.86 -7.76 -0.64
C LYS A 92 -5.93 -6.35 -0.05
N VAL A 93 -7.09 -5.71 -0.08
CA VAL A 93 -7.32 -4.38 0.55
C VAL A 93 -7.13 -4.46 2.07
N LEU A 94 -7.78 -5.42 2.74
CA LEU A 94 -7.66 -5.59 4.19
C LEU A 94 -6.22 -5.88 4.61
N THR A 95 -5.50 -6.67 3.82
CA THR A 95 -4.08 -6.94 4.06
C THR A 95 -3.23 -5.68 3.91
N ALA A 96 -3.49 -4.85 2.90
CA ALA A 96 -2.82 -3.58 2.70
C ALA A 96 -3.01 -2.64 3.90
N TRP A 97 -4.27 -2.48 4.33
CA TRP A 97 -4.63 -1.67 5.48
C TRP A 97 -3.98 -2.19 6.76
N ARG A 98 -4.13 -3.48 7.05
CA ARG A 98 -3.56 -4.11 8.24
C ARG A 98 -2.05 -3.88 8.32
N ASN A 99 -1.32 -4.17 7.24
CA ASN A 99 0.13 -4.06 7.25
C ASN A 99 0.61 -2.61 7.42
N TYR A 100 -0.04 -1.66 6.75
CA TYR A 100 0.28 -0.25 6.91
C TYR A 100 -0.05 0.26 8.32
N PHE A 101 -1.26 0.02 8.82
CA PHE A 101 -1.67 0.52 10.13
C PHE A 101 -0.86 -0.11 11.26
N LEU A 102 -0.54 -1.40 11.20
CA LEU A 102 0.35 -2.02 12.19
C LEU A 102 1.74 -1.38 12.20
N LEU A 103 2.27 -1.01 11.03
CA LEU A 103 3.55 -0.33 10.92
C LEU A 103 3.47 1.14 11.40
N ALA A 104 2.33 1.81 11.15
CA ALA A 104 2.14 3.23 11.45
C ALA A 104 1.69 3.51 12.90
N ILE A 105 0.99 2.59 13.56
CA ILE A 105 0.49 2.73 14.95
C ILE A 105 1.57 3.22 15.93
N PRO A 106 2.78 2.64 16.02
CA PRO A 106 3.78 3.11 16.99
C PRO A 106 4.15 4.58 16.75
N PHE A 107 4.28 5.00 15.49
CA PHE A 107 4.57 6.39 15.13
C PHE A 107 3.38 7.32 15.38
N ALA A 108 2.16 6.85 15.12
CA ALA A 108 0.94 7.62 15.39
C ALA A 108 0.77 7.85 16.89
N LEU A 109 1.01 6.84 17.73
CA LEU A 109 0.99 6.97 19.18
C LEU A 109 2.06 7.95 19.68
N LEU A 110 3.29 7.86 19.16
CA LEU A 110 4.34 8.83 19.48
C LEU A 110 3.95 10.25 19.09
N ALA A 111 3.31 10.45 17.93
CA ALA A 111 2.83 11.76 17.49
C ALA A 111 1.74 12.33 18.42
N ILE A 112 0.80 11.49 18.86
CA ILE A 112 -0.27 11.88 19.81
C ILE A 112 0.34 12.27 21.16
N LEU A 113 1.30 11.50 21.66
CA LEU A 113 1.96 11.75 22.94
C LEU A 113 2.84 13.01 22.90
N ALA A 114 3.56 13.24 21.80
CA ALA A 114 4.39 14.44 21.62
C ALA A 114 3.55 15.70 21.47
N HIS A 115 2.40 15.61 20.78
CA HIS A 115 1.57 16.76 20.42
C HIS A 115 0.06 16.48 20.59
N PRO A 116 -0.45 16.42 21.83
CA PRO A 116 -1.86 16.08 22.08
C PRO A 116 -2.83 17.08 21.45
N ARG A 117 -2.44 18.35 21.32
CA ARG A 117 -3.25 19.41 20.71
C ARG A 117 -3.52 19.17 19.22
N THR A 118 -2.66 18.43 18.53
CA THR A 118 -2.81 18.10 17.10
C THR A 118 -3.31 16.67 16.87
N ALA A 119 -3.66 15.94 17.93
CA ALA A 119 -4.16 14.56 17.84
C ALA A 119 -5.45 14.44 17.01
N TRP A 120 -6.25 15.50 16.90
CA TRP A 120 -7.45 15.51 16.04
C TRP A 120 -7.12 15.26 14.56
N ILE A 121 -5.90 15.57 14.10
CA ILE A 121 -5.45 15.31 12.73
C ILE A 121 -5.41 13.79 12.46
N ALA A 122 -5.27 12.95 13.50
CA ALA A 122 -5.35 11.49 13.39
C ALA A 122 -6.68 11.03 12.75
N VAL A 123 -7.77 11.74 13.05
CA VAL A 123 -9.12 11.45 12.53
C VAL A 123 -9.17 11.62 11.01
N ALA A 124 -8.40 12.57 10.46
CA ALA A 124 -8.29 12.75 9.01
C ALA A 124 -7.26 11.81 8.36
N TRP A 125 -6.14 11.57 9.05
CA TRP A 125 -5.05 10.73 8.55
C TRP A 125 -5.48 9.29 8.25
N ALA A 126 -6.21 8.66 9.17
CA ALA A 126 -6.60 7.27 9.05
C ALA A 126 -7.47 7.00 7.80
N PRO A 127 -8.61 7.69 7.58
CA PRO A 127 -9.45 7.46 6.40
C PRO A 127 -8.73 7.86 5.10
N LEU A 128 -7.96 8.94 5.07
CA LEU A 128 -7.21 9.33 3.88
C LEU A 128 -6.16 8.28 3.49
N SER A 129 -5.43 7.75 4.47
CA SER A 129 -4.45 6.67 4.24
C SER A 129 -5.14 5.38 3.76
N ALA A 130 -6.29 5.03 4.34
CA ALA A 130 -7.06 3.87 3.94
C ALA A 130 -7.56 4.01 2.49
N LEU A 131 -8.07 5.17 2.11
CA LEU A 131 -8.52 5.47 0.75
C LEU A 131 -7.36 5.44 -0.26
N ALA A 132 -6.20 6.01 0.08
CA ALA A 132 -5.02 5.99 -0.79
C ALA A 132 -4.54 4.56 -1.07
N LEU A 133 -4.52 3.69 -0.04
CA LEU A 133 -4.17 2.29 -0.19
C LEU A 133 -5.23 1.50 -0.97
N LEU A 134 -6.51 1.74 -0.70
CA LEU A 134 -7.62 1.13 -1.43
C LEU A 134 -7.51 1.49 -2.92
N TYR A 135 -7.30 2.76 -3.24
CA TYR A 135 -7.09 3.22 -4.60
C TYR A 135 -5.89 2.52 -5.26
N ALA A 136 -4.74 2.41 -4.58
CA ALA A 136 -3.55 1.74 -5.12
C ALA A 136 -3.81 0.26 -5.45
N VAL A 137 -4.47 -0.47 -4.55
CA VAL A 137 -4.82 -1.89 -4.74
C VAL A 137 -5.79 -2.05 -5.89
N VAL A 138 -6.87 -1.26 -5.88
CA VAL A 138 -7.93 -1.34 -6.89
C VAL A 138 -7.43 -0.90 -8.27
N ALA A 139 -6.60 0.14 -8.35
CA ALA A 139 -5.97 0.58 -9.59
C ALA A 139 -5.06 -0.50 -10.19
N LYS A 140 -4.30 -1.22 -9.35
CA LYS A 140 -3.50 -2.39 -9.78
C LYS A 140 -4.40 -3.43 -10.44
N TYR A 141 -5.46 -3.88 -9.75
CA TYR A 141 -6.28 -4.98 -10.24
C TYR A 141 -7.21 -4.61 -11.41
N ALA A 142 -7.63 -3.34 -11.51
CA ALA A 142 -8.37 -2.81 -12.65
C ALA A 142 -7.61 -2.87 -13.98
N ARG A 143 -6.27 -2.91 -13.92
CA ARG A 143 -5.38 -2.99 -15.09
C ARG A 143 -4.50 -4.25 -15.07
N TYR A 144 -4.81 -5.19 -14.19
CA TYR A 144 -3.99 -6.38 -14.03
C TYR A 144 -3.94 -7.17 -15.34
N HIS A 145 -2.72 -7.45 -15.78
CA HIS A 145 -2.44 -8.31 -16.91
C HIS A 145 -1.24 -9.20 -16.54
N PRO A 146 -1.34 -10.53 -16.73
CA PRO A 146 -0.28 -11.44 -16.31
C PRO A 146 1.01 -11.17 -17.09
N GLY A 147 2.12 -10.99 -16.37
CA GLY A 147 3.46 -10.87 -16.98
C GLY A 147 3.81 -9.52 -17.62
N GLN A 148 2.96 -8.51 -17.53
CA GLN A 148 3.28 -7.15 -17.97
C GLN A 148 3.32 -6.20 -16.78
N THR A 149 4.29 -5.29 -16.74
CA THR A 149 4.30 -4.15 -15.83
C THR A 149 3.40 -3.06 -16.42
N PRO A 150 2.19 -2.81 -15.88
CA PRO A 150 1.29 -1.82 -16.45
C PRO A 150 1.93 -0.43 -16.35
N ARG A 151 2.12 0.24 -17.49
CA ARG A 151 2.58 1.63 -17.54
C ARG A 151 1.52 2.51 -16.89
N ARG A 152 1.84 3.16 -15.77
CA ARG A 152 0.94 4.09 -15.06
C ARG A 152 0.50 5.22 -16.01
N PRO A 153 -0.79 5.29 -16.39
CA PRO A 153 -1.29 6.44 -17.12
C PRO A 153 -1.40 7.64 -16.17
N MET A 154 -1.32 8.85 -16.71
CA MET A 154 -1.37 10.09 -15.92
C MET A 154 -2.60 10.17 -15.01
N ALA A 155 -3.72 9.56 -15.40
CA ALA A 155 -4.94 9.48 -14.59
C ALA A 155 -4.73 8.82 -13.21
N GLU A 156 -3.81 7.88 -13.07
CA GLU A 156 -3.50 7.27 -11.77
C GLU A 156 -2.73 8.24 -10.85
N ARG A 157 -1.88 9.08 -11.44
CA ARG A 157 -1.17 10.15 -10.72
C ARG A 157 -2.13 11.25 -10.28
N PHE A 158 -3.11 11.59 -11.12
CA PHE A 158 -4.14 12.57 -10.79
C PHE A 158 -5.10 12.07 -9.70
N GLY A 159 -5.47 10.79 -9.71
CA GLY A 159 -6.28 10.22 -8.61
C GLY A 159 -5.54 10.23 -7.28
N LEU A 160 -4.22 10.00 -7.29
CA LEU A 160 -3.39 10.11 -6.10
C LEU A 160 -3.22 11.57 -5.65
N ALA A 161 -3.07 12.49 -6.61
CA ALA A 161 -3.01 13.93 -6.35
C ALA A 161 -4.31 14.47 -5.75
N GLY A 162 -5.47 13.88 -6.05
CA GLY A 162 -6.73 14.32 -5.48
C GLY A 162 -6.99 13.90 -4.04
N PHE A 163 -6.18 13.00 -3.49
CA PHE A 163 -6.11 12.80 -2.04
C PHE A 163 -5.13 13.77 -1.34
N ILE A 164 -4.44 14.63 -2.11
CA ILE A 164 -3.59 15.72 -1.58
C ILE A 164 -4.31 17.07 -1.74
N LEU A 165 -5.02 17.28 -2.87
CA LEU A 165 -5.83 18.48 -3.12
C LEU A 165 -7.31 18.20 -2.86
N PRO A 166 -7.92 18.79 -1.82
CA PRO A 166 -9.34 18.57 -1.47
C PRO A 166 -10.32 18.81 -2.62
N VAL A 167 -9.99 19.73 -3.54
CA VAL A 167 -10.81 20.06 -4.72
C VAL A 167 -10.93 18.88 -5.69
N LEU A 168 -9.93 18.01 -5.76
CA LEU A 168 -9.88 16.85 -6.65
C LEU A 168 -10.36 15.56 -5.97
N LEU A 169 -10.79 15.64 -4.71
CA LEU A 169 -11.22 14.51 -3.90
C LEU A 169 -12.51 13.86 -4.45
N PRO A 170 -13.55 14.60 -4.90
CA PRO A 170 -14.74 14.00 -5.52
C PRO A 170 -14.42 13.20 -6.78
N LEU A 171 -13.51 13.72 -7.62
CA LEU A 171 -13.03 13.03 -8.82
C LEU A 171 -12.28 11.74 -8.45
N SER A 172 -11.45 11.79 -7.41
CA SER A 172 -10.68 10.64 -6.93
C SER A 172 -11.57 9.53 -6.40
N LEU A 173 -12.64 9.88 -5.68
CA LEU A 173 -13.66 8.93 -5.23
C LEU A 173 -14.42 8.29 -6.41
N GLY A 174 -14.82 9.09 -7.40
CA GLY A 174 -15.47 8.57 -8.62
C GLY A 174 -14.59 7.59 -9.39
N LEU A 175 -13.29 7.91 -9.52
CA LEU A 175 -12.31 7.01 -10.12
C LEU A 175 -12.11 5.75 -9.27
N MET A 176 -12.11 5.86 -7.94
CA MET A 176 -11.97 4.70 -7.05
C MET A 176 -13.13 3.72 -7.22
N VAL A 177 -14.37 4.20 -7.27
CA VAL A 177 -15.55 3.35 -7.53
C VAL A 177 -15.47 2.71 -8.91
N SER A 178 -15.13 3.50 -9.93
CA SER A 178 -14.98 3.02 -11.31
C SER A 178 -13.90 1.94 -11.42
N TYR A 179 -12.76 2.13 -10.75
CA TYR A 179 -11.70 1.13 -10.71
C TYR A 179 -12.08 -0.08 -9.87
N ALA A 180 -12.88 0.05 -8.80
CA ALA A 180 -13.30 -1.10 -8.00
C ALA A 180 -14.16 -2.06 -8.84
N LEU A 181 -15.17 -1.52 -9.52
CA LEU A 181 -16.01 -2.29 -10.44
C LEU A 181 -15.19 -2.88 -11.60
N ARG A 182 -14.21 -2.12 -12.12
CA ARG A 182 -13.34 -2.60 -13.19
C ARG A 182 -12.37 -3.68 -12.71
N ALA A 183 -11.85 -3.57 -11.49
CA ALA A 183 -10.95 -4.55 -10.88
C ALA A 183 -11.66 -5.89 -10.70
N GLU A 184 -12.87 -5.87 -10.15
CA GLU A 184 -13.69 -7.07 -9.99
C GLU A 184 -14.00 -7.73 -11.34
N ARG A 185 -14.48 -6.96 -12.33
CA ARG A 185 -14.75 -7.48 -13.68
C ARG A 185 -13.50 -8.04 -14.35
N ASN A 186 -12.35 -7.39 -14.17
CA ASN A 186 -11.08 -7.84 -14.75
C ASN A 186 -10.57 -9.10 -14.07
N LEU A 187 -10.65 -9.18 -12.74
CA LEU A 187 -10.29 -10.36 -11.96
C LEU A 187 -11.19 -11.56 -12.27
N ASN A 188 -12.50 -11.35 -12.44
CA ASN A 188 -13.43 -12.43 -12.74
C ASN A 188 -13.05 -13.15 -14.06
N ARG A 189 -12.51 -12.45 -15.07
CA ARG A 189 -12.00 -13.09 -16.29
C ARG A 189 -10.92 -14.14 -16.06
N TYR A 190 -10.18 -14.06 -14.95
CA TYR A 190 -9.07 -14.97 -14.62
C TYR A 190 -9.40 -15.95 -13.50
N LEU A 191 -10.48 -15.70 -12.75
CA LEU A 191 -10.89 -16.45 -11.56
C LEU A 191 -12.31 -17.02 -11.70
N HIS A 192 -12.84 -17.06 -12.91
CA HIS A 192 -14.21 -17.50 -13.20
C HIS A 192 -14.51 -18.92 -12.70
N ASP A 193 -13.48 -19.77 -12.63
CA ASP A 193 -13.59 -21.15 -12.17
C ASP A 193 -13.88 -21.28 -10.66
N TYR A 194 -13.85 -20.17 -9.90
CA TYR A 194 -14.02 -20.13 -8.43
C TYR A 194 -15.25 -19.32 -7.97
N ASP A 195 -16.19 -19.01 -8.87
CA ASP A 195 -17.45 -18.32 -8.58
C ASP A 195 -18.53 -19.24 -7.98
#